data_AF-A0A7G5BTY6-F1
#
_entry.id   AF-A0A7G5BTY6-F1
#
_cell.length_a   1.000
_cell.length_b   1.000
_cell.length_c   1.000
_cell.angle_alpha   90.00
_cell.angle_beta   90.00
_cell.angle_gamma   90.00
#
_symmetry.space_group_name_H-M   'P 1'
#
loop_
_entity.id
_entity.type
_entity.pdbx_description
1 polymer ?
#
loop_
_entity_poly.entity_id
_entity_poly.type
_entity_poly.pdbx_seq_one_letter_code
_entity_poly.pdbx_strand_id
1 'polypeptide(L)'
;MPQVSVIVYVVSDSAGDTGELAVRAAAAQFHPLSVQIRRAAFIQTREGIDSVLAAAQSDNSIVLYTLVIPFLRDYMVDQSRKMQLTAIDLLGPLIDNLERTLGHESRHEPGLNHVLNADYFRKVEAVEFAVRYDDARDVTGILKADIVLVGVSRTSKTPLSMVLAHKTFKVANVPLIPELVPPKELYLASPSKVIGLTISPETLNAIRKERLKALGLPDSAPYATSERIRKELEHAKQVMDKIGCKVIDVSNKAVEETASLILEHLQA
;
A
#
# COMPACT_ATOMS: atom_id res chain seq x y z
N MET A 1 7.49 -35.96 -10.21
CA MET A 1 6.09 -36.32 -9.86
C MET A 1 5.21 -35.16 -10.28
N PRO A 2 4.02 -35.37 -10.85
CA PRO A 2 3.12 -34.25 -11.15
C PRO A 2 2.79 -33.57 -9.82
N GLN A 3 3.04 -32.27 -9.74
CA GLN A 3 2.77 -31.45 -8.56
C GLN A 3 1.26 -31.47 -8.36
N VAL A 4 0.79 -32.14 -7.30
CA VAL A 4 -0.64 -32.19 -6.97
C VAL A 4 -1.07 -30.76 -6.62
N SER A 5 -1.74 -30.10 -7.55
CA SER A 5 -2.26 -28.75 -7.34
C SER A 5 -3.68 -28.85 -6.77
N VAL A 6 -3.85 -28.45 -5.51
CA VAL A 6 -5.19 -28.33 -4.92
C VAL A 6 -5.82 -27.06 -5.46
N ILE A 7 -7.03 -27.15 -6.00
CA ILE A 7 -7.80 -25.99 -6.43
C ILE A 7 -8.71 -25.56 -5.28
N VAL A 8 -8.73 -24.25 -5.00
CA VAL A 8 -9.67 -23.63 -4.08
C VAL A 8 -10.47 -22.58 -4.82
N TYR A 9 -11.78 -22.75 -4.87
CA TYR A 9 -12.72 -21.76 -5.35
C TYR A 9 -13.02 -20.77 -4.24
N VAL A 10 -12.80 -19.48 -4.51
CA VAL A 10 -13.17 -18.38 -3.61
C VAL A 10 -14.44 -17.74 -4.14
N VAL A 11 -15.54 -17.92 -3.41
CA VAL A 11 -16.88 -17.46 -3.81
C VAL A 11 -17.32 -16.30 -2.94
N SER A 12 -17.73 -15.19 -3.55
CA SER A 12 -18.11 -13.99 -2.80
C SER A 12 -19.28 -13.29 -3.46
N ASP A 13 -20.19 -12.74 -2.67
CA ASP A 13 -21.23 -11.80 -3.10
C ASP A 13 -20.66 -10.37 -3.33
N SER A 14 -19.35 -10.19 -3.10
CA SER A 14 -18.56 -8.99 -3.38
C SER A 14 -17.29 -9.33 -4.17
N ALA A 15 -16.20 -8.54 -4.02
CA ALA A 15 -14.96 -8.67 -4.79
C ALA A 15 -14.17 -9.97 -4.52
N GLY A 16 -14.33 -10.57 -3.33
CA GLY A 16 -13.68 -11.83 -2.94
C GLY A 16 -12.26 -11.71 -2.38
N ASP A 17 -11.75 -10.49 -2.15
CA ASP A 17 -10.38 -10.26 -1.66
C ASP A 17 -10.14 -10.87 -0.26
N THR A 18 -11.13 -10.80 0.64
CA THR A 18 -11.05 -11.41 1.98
C THR A 18 -10.83 -12.93 1.91
N GLY A 19 -11.61 -13.61 1.06
CA GLY A 19 -11.51 -15.05 0.88
C GLY A 19 -10.18 -15.43 0.23
N GLU A 20 -9.75 -14.69 -0.78
CA GLU A 20 -8.46 -14.91 -1.44
C GLU A 20 -7.29 -14.76 -0.47
N LEU A 21 -7.30 -13.71 0.36
CA LEU A 21 -6.25 -13.49 1.37
C LEU A 21 -6.18 -14.63 2.38
N ALA A 22 -7.34 -15.13 2.84
CA ALA A 22 -7.41 -16.26 3.76
C ALA A 22 -6.84 -17.54 3.13
N VAL A 23 -7.18 -17.84 1.86
CA VAL A 23 -6.61 -19.01 1.16
C VAL A 23 -5.09 -18.86 1.00
N ARG A 24 -4.60 -17.67 0.63
CA ARG A 24 -3.15 -17.43 0.49
C ARG A 24 -2.41 -17.64 1.81
N ALA A 25 -2.96 -17.15 2.91
CA ALA A 25 -2.39 -17.34 4.24
C ALA A 25 -2.33 -18.82 4.65
N ALA A 26 -3.41 -19.58 4.39
CA ALA A 26 -3.44 -21.02 4.65
C ALA A 26 -2.48 -21.79 3.74
N ALA A 27 -2.46 -21.49 2.44
CA ALA A 27 -1.61 -22.14 1.44
C ALA A 27 -0.12 -21.98 1.74
N ALA A 28 0.29 -20.86 2.33
CA ALA A 28 1.69 -20.61 2.72
C ALA A 28 2.25 -21.66 3.68
N GLN A 29 1.39 -22.37 4.44
CA GLN A 29 1.79 -23.44 5.36
C GLN A 29 2.21 -24.74 4.66
N PHE A 30 1.95 -24.88 3.36
CA PHE A 30 2.14 -26.13 2.61
C PHE A 30 3.32 -26.11 1.63
N HIS A 31 4.28 -25.20 1.80
CA HIS A 31 5.46 -25.12 0.92
C HIS A 31 6.20 -26.48 0.86
N PRO A 32 6.60 -27.00 -0.33
CA PRO A 32 6.56 -26.39 -1.66
C PRO A 32 5.33 -26.74 -2.53
N LEU A 33 4.26 -27.29 -1.95
CA LEU A 33 3.03 -27.59 -2.68
C LEU A 33 2.32 -26.29 -3.08
N SER A 34 1.66 -26.32 -4.24
CA SER A 34 0.95 -25.17 -4.79
C SER A 34 -0.57 -25.33 -4.64
N VAL A 35 -1.22 -24.27 -4.17
CA VAL A 35 -2.68 -24.13 -4.15
C VAL A 35 -3.07 -23.15 -5.24
N GLN A 36 -3.94 -23.57 -6.16
CA GLN A 36 -4.50 -22.71 -7.20
C GLN A 36 -5.79 -22.07 -6.70
N ILE A 37 -5.85 -20.74 -6.73
CA ILE A 37 -7.04 -19.99 -6.33
C ILE A 37 -7.85 -19.64 -7.59
N ARG A 38 -9.14 -19.99 -7.61
CA ARG A 38 -10.09 -19.59 -8.65
C ARG A 38 -11.16 -18.72 -8.03
N ARG A 39 -11.25 -17.46 -8.44
CA ARG A 39 -12.16 -16.49 -7.83
C ARG A 39 -13.47 -16.39 -8.61
N ALA A 40 -14.58 -16.48 -7.89
CA ALA A 40 -15.94 -16.21 -8.35
C ALA A 40 -16.52 -15.05 -7.53
N ALA A 41 -16.35 -13.84 -8.05
CA ALA A 41 -16.80 -12.60 -7.41
C ALA A 41 -18.22 -12.22 -7.83
N PHE A 42 -18.89 -11.39 -7.02
CA PHE A 42 -20.22 -10.83 -7.28
C PHE A 42 -21.31 -11.90 -7.53
N ILE A 43 -21.25 -13.01 -6.81
CA ILE A 43 -22.26 -14.07 -6.85
C ILE A 43 -23.48 -13.62 -6.05
N GLN A 44 -24.49 -13.15 -6.77
CA GLN A 44 -25.72 -12.57 -6.19
C GLN A 44 -26.97 -13.41 -6.47
N THR A 45 -26.83 -14.55 -7.16
CA THR A 45 -27.96 -15.41 -7.55
C THR A 45 -27.66 -16.88 -7.27
N ARG A 46 -28.73 -17.69 -7.23
CA ARG A 46 -28.62 -19.15 -7.05
C ARG A 46 -27.92 -19.80 -8.23
N GLU A 47 -28.21 -19.33 -9.45
CA GLU A 47 -27.61 -19.83 -10.69
C GLU A 47 -26.09 -19.59 -10.70
N GLY A 48 -25.64 -18.47 -10.13
CA GLY A 48 -24.22 -18.20 -9.93
C GLY A 48 -23.56 -19.20 -8.99
N ILE A 49 -24.23 -19.54 -7.89
CA ILE A 49 -23.77 -20.59 -6.95
C ILE A 49 -23.72 -21.95 -7.66
N ASP A 50 -24.78 -22.32 -8.37
CA ASP A 50 -24.86 -23.61 -9.07
C ASP A 50 -23.75 -23.77 -10.10
N SER A 51 -23.49 -22.72 -10.89
CA SER A 51 -22.41 -22.70 -11.88
C SER A 51 -21.04 -22.92 -11.24
N VAL A 52 -20.77 -22.25 -10.12
CA VAL A 52 -19.49 -22.38 -9.42
C VAL A 52 -19.35 -23.74 -8.75
N LEU A 53 -20.40 -24.27 -8.13
CA LEU A 53 -20.38 -25.60 -7.51
C LEU A 53 -20.20 -26.71 -8.56
N ALA A 54 -20.83 -26.61 -9.72
CA ALA A 54 -20.64 -27.56 -10.81
C ALA A 54 -19.19 -27.58 -11.33
N ALA A 55 -18.57 -26.40 -11.48
CA ALA A 55 -17.16 -26.30 -11.82
C ALA A 55 -16.28 -26.89 -10.71
N ALA A 56 -16.55 -26.51 -9.45
CA ALA A 56 -15.79 -26.99 -8.30
C ALA A 56 -15.82 -28.52 -8.13
N GLN A 57 -16.96 -29.15 -8.44
CA GLN A 57 -17.12 -30.59 -8.44
C GLN A 57 -16.30 -31.27 -9.54
N SER A 58 -16.32 -30.70 -10.74
CA SER A 58 -15.56 -31.22 -11.89
C SER A 58 -14.04 -31.18 -11.62
N ASP A 59 -13.57 -30.16 -10.90
CA ASP A 59 -12.16 -30.00 -10.53
C ASP A 59 -11.76 -30.75 -9.24
N ASN A 60 -12.67 -31.44 -8.56
CA ASN A 60 -12.46 -32.06 -7.24
C ASN A 60 -11.80 -31.09 -6.24
N SER A 61 -12.42 -29.92 -6.09
CA SER A 61 -11.84 -28.76 -5.42
C SER A 61 -12.51 -28.43 -4.07
N ILE A 62 -11.89 -27.53 -3.31
CA ILE A 62 -12.47 -26.95 -2.09
C ILE A 62 -13.17 -25.64 -2.46
N VAL A 63 -14.31 -25.36 -1.85
CA VAL A 63 -15.00 -24.08 -1.97
C VAL A 63 -14.84 -23.31 -0.65
N LEU A 64 -14.20 -22.15 -0.68
CA LEU A 64 -14.23 -21.18 0.42
C LEU A 64 -15.17 -20.05 0.01
N TYR A 65 -16.13 -19.69 0.85
CA TYR A 65 -17.07 -18.63 0.51
C TYR A 65 -17.23 -17.57 1.59
N THR A 66 -17.59 -16.36 1.15
CA THR A 66 -17.85 -15.18 1.97
C THR A 66 -19.22 -14.61 1.58
N LEU A 67 -20.28 -15.39 1.73
CA LEU A 67 -21.65 -14.97 1.42
C LEU A 67 -22.31 -14.43 2.68
N VAL A 68 -22.60 -13.13 2.72
CA VAL A 68 -23.24 -12.45 3.86
C VAL A 68 -24.74 -12.29 3.68
N ILE A 69 -25.24 -12.46 2.45
CA ILE A 69 -26.67 -12.50 2.13
C ILE A 69 -27.25 -13.86 2.60
N PRO A 70 -28.19 -13.89 3.56
CA PRO A 70 -28.66 -15.13 4.20
C PRO A 70 -29.17 -16.18 3.22
N PHE A 71 -30.02 -15.78 2.26
CA PHE A 71 -30.62 -16.74 1.34
C PHE A 71 -29.58 -17.40 0.40
N LEU A 72 -28.48 -16.72 0.08
CA LEU A 72 -27.39 -17.25 -0.73
C LEU A 72 -26.47 -18.15 0.11
N ARG A 73 -26.17 -17.74 1.34
CA ARG A 73 -25.42 -18.52 2.32
C ARG A 73 -26.11 -19.86 2.59
N ASP A 74 -27.40 -19.84 2.90
CA ASP A 74 -28.19 -21.05 3.14
C ASP A 74 -28.24 -21.96 1.92
N TYR A 75 -28.43 -21.36 0.73
CA TYR A 75 -28.44 -22.10 -0.53
C TYR A 75 -27.08 -22.77 -0.83
N MET A 76 -25.96 -22.06 -0.61
CA MET A 76 -24.60 -22.60 -0.74
C MET A 76 -24.38 -23.80 0.18
N VAL A 77 -24.83 -23.72 1.44
CA VAL A 77 -24.73 -24.84 2.41
C VAL A 77 -25.52 -26.05 1.93
N ASP A 78 -26.77 -25.85 1.50
CA ASP A 78 -27.65 -26.93 1.06
C ASP A 78 -27.11 -27.63 -0.21
N GLN A 79 -26.73 -26.85 -1.23
CA GLN A 79 -26.25 -27.41 -2.49
C GLN A 79 -24.88 -28.07 -2.37
N SER A 80 -23.94 -27.47 -1.63
CA SER A 80 -22.62 -28.09 -1.41
C SER A 80 -22.74 -29.43 -0.69
N ARG A 81 -23.64 -29.56 0.28
CA ARG A 81 -23.95 -30.84 0.95
C ARG A 81 -24.53 -31.88 -0.01
N LYS A 82 -25.51 -31.50 -0.83
CA LYS A 82 -26.10 -32.39 -1.85
C LYS A 82 -25.06 -32.90 -2.84
N MET A 83 -24.13 -32.05 -3.23
CA MET A 83 -23.06 -32.36 -4.17
C MET A 83 -21.83 -33.03 -3.51
N GLN A 84 -21.85 -33.22 -2.19
CA GLN A 84 -20.74 -33.76 -1.40
C GLN A 84 -19.42 -32.97 -1.57
N LEU A 85 -19.54 -31.66 -1.75
CA LEU A 85 -18.39 -30.75 -1.87
C LEU A 85 -17.95 -30.24 -0.51
N THR A 86 -16.63 -30.07 -0.35
CA THR A 86 -16.09 -29.38 0.82
C THR A 86 -16.29 -27.88 0.63
N ALA A 87 -17.28 -27.32 1.33
CA ALA A 87 -17.58 -25.89 1.33
C ALA A 87 -17.36 -25.28 2.73
N ILE A 88 -16.56 -24.23 2.81
CA ILE A 88 -16.13 -23.57 4.04
C ILE A 88 -16.71 -22.15 4.06
N ASP A 89 -17.55 -21.88 5.06
CA ASP A 89 -18.05 -20.55 5.36
C ASP A 89 -17.00 -19.76 6.16
N LEU A 90 -16.35 -18.78 5.52
CA LEU A 90 -15.29 -18.03 6.18
C LEU A 90 -15.83 -16.99 7.18
N LEU A 91 -16.92 -16.30 6.83
CA LEU A 91 -17.40 -15.14 7.58
C LEU A 91 -18.60 -15.44 8.46
N GLY A 92 -19.43 -16.40 8.07
CA GLY A 92 -20.67 -16.70 8.76
C GLY A 92 -20.51 -16.93 10.26
N PRO A 93 -19.66 -17.87 10.71
CA PRO A 93 -19.45 -18.08 12.15
C PRO A 93 -18.98 -16.82 12.89
N LEU A 94 -18.19 -15.96 12.25
CA LEU A 94 -17.74 -14.70 12.85
C LEU A 94 -18.90 -13.71 13.00
N ILE A 95 -19.69 -13.53 11.94
CA ILE A 95 -20.88 -12.65 11.93
C ILE A 95 -21.88 -13.12 12.98
N ASP A 96 -22.20 -14.42 13.01
CA ASP A 96 -23.15 -15.01 13.95
C ASP A 96 -22.72 -14.81 15.42
N ASN A 97 -21.41 -14.78 15.71
CA ASN A 97 -20.90 -14.47 17.05
C ASN A 97 -20.95 -12.98 17.37
N LEU A 98 -20.65 -12.11 16.38
CA LEU A 98 -20.73 -10.66 16.54
C LEU A 98 -22.17 -10.21 16.80
N GLU A 99 -23.15 -10.73 16.06
CA GLU A 99 -24.57 -10.42 16.26
C GLU A 99 -25.03 -10.79 17.67
N ARG A 100 -24.68 -12.00 18.13
CA ARG A 100 -24.98 -12.45 19.49
C ARG A 100 -24.32 -11.60 20.57
N THR A 101 -23.09 -11.16 20.34
CA THR A 101 -22.33 -10.36 21.33
C THR A 101 -22.80 -8.92 21.37
N LEU A 102 -23.14 -8.35 20.21
CA LEU A 102 -23.57 -6.95 20.07
C LEU A 102 -25.07 -6.77 20.32
N GLY A 103 -25.86 -7.85 20.28
CA GLY A 103 -27.32 -7.80 20.43
C GLY A 103 -28.04 -7.17 19.25
N HIS A 104 -27.41 -7.11 18.08
CA HIS A 104 -27.93 -6.50 16.86
C HIS A 104 -27.61 -7.38 15.66
N GLU A 105 -28.58 -7.54 14.76
CA GLU A 105 -28.39 -8.24 13.49
C GLU A 105 -27.43 -7.47 12.56
N SER A 106 -26.67 -8.19 11.75
CA SER A 106 -25.83 -7.61 10.73
C SER A 106 -26.70 -7.06 9.60
N ARG A 107 -26.12 -6.14 8.81
CA ARG A 107 -26.85 -5.52 7.71
C ARG A 107 -27.08 -6.46 6.54
N HIS A 108 -26.41 -7.62 6.51
CA HIS A 108 -26.44 -8.57 5.38
C HIS A 108 -26.12 -7.94 4.01
N GLU A 109 -25.41 -6.81 4.01
CA GLU A 109 -25.04 -6.07 2.80
C GLU A 109 -23.61 -6.45 2.39
N PRO A 110 -23.41 -7.00 1.19
CA PRO A 110 -22.08 -7.30 0.70
C PRO A 110 -21.31 -6.02 0.36
N GLY A 111 -19.97 -6.08 0.44
CA GLY A 111 -19.12 -4.97 0.02
C GLY A 111 -19.11 -3.76 0.96
N LEU A 112 -19.63 -3.87 2.19
CA LEU A 112 -19.53 -2.81 3.21
C LEU A 112 -18.09 -2.39 3.52
N ASN A 113 -17.13 -3.32 3.42
CA ASN A 113 -15.70 -3.02 3.56
C ASN A 113 -15.14 -2.16 2.39
N HIS A 114 -15.85 -2.09 1.27
CA HIS A 114 -15.52 -1.29 0.09
C HIS A 114 -16.49 -0.13 -0.14
N VAL A 115 -17.46 0.08 0.76
CA VAL A 115 -18.22 1.33 0.77
C VAL A 115 -17.19 2.45 0.89
N LEU A 116 -17.30 3.43 -0.01
CA LEU A 116 -16.48 4.62 -0.15
C LEU A 116 -16.52 5.41 1.17
N ASN A 117 -15.81 4.91 2.18
CA ASN A 117 -15.77 5.45 3.52
C ASN A 117 -14.90 6.71 3.52
N ALA A 118 -15.05 7.54 4.55
CA ALA A 118 -14.18 8.70 4.78
C ALA A 118 -12.68 8.32 4.70
N ASP A 119 -12.31 7.10 5.08
CA ASP A 119 -10.94 6.59 5.00
C ASP A 119 -10.48 6.37 3.56
N TYR A 120 -11.36 5.87 2.69
CA TYR A 120 -11.07 5.74 1.26
C TYR A 120 -10.87 7.11 0.63
N PHE A 121 -11.78 8.06 0.88
CA PHE A 121 -11.65 9.43 0.37
C PHE A 121 -10.41 10.12 0.92
N ARG A 122 -10.08 9.95 2.21
CA ARG A 122 -8.83 10.46 2.79
C ARG A 122 -7.60 9.86 2.12
N LYS A 123 -7.61 8.57 1.80
CA LYS A 123 -6.52 7.91 1.09
C LYS A 123 -6.37 8.43 -0.34
N VAL A 124 -7.48 8.56 -1.07
CA VAL A 124 -7.46 9.13 -2.43
C VAL A 124 -6.96 10.57 -2.40
N GLU A 125 -7.48 11.40 -1.49
CA GLU A 125 -7.05 12.79 -1.33
C GLU A 125 -5.56 12.89 -0.98
N ALA A 126 -5.05 12.05 -0.08
CA ALA A 126 -3.64 11.99 0.27
C ALA A 126 -2.75 11.63 -0.93
N VAL A 127 -3.17 10.64 -1.73
CA VAL A 127 -2.44 10.21 -2.93
C VAL A 127 -2.47 11.29 -4.01
N GLU A 128 -3.63 11.88 -4.30
CA GLU A 128 -3.76 12.99 -5.25
C GLU A 128 -2.92 14.19 -4.83
N PHE A 129 -2.90 14.49 -3.53
CA PHE A 129 -2.06 15.54 -2.97
C PHE A 129 -0.57 15.23 -3.19
N ALA A 130 -0.11 14.03 -2.85
CA ALA A 130 1.29 13.64 -3.02
C ALA A 130 1.74 13.71 -4.49
N VAL A 131 0.91 13.26 -5.42
CA VAL A 131 1.18 13.35 -6.86
C VAL A 131 1.23 14.81 -7.33
N ARG A 132 0.30 15.65 -6.88
CA ARG A 132 0.24 17.07 -7.25
C ARG A 132 1.47 17.86 -6.76
N TYR A 133 2.00 17.50 -5.59
CA TYR A 133 3.06 18.24 -4.89
C TYR A 133 4.42 17.52 -4.86
N ASP A 134 4.68 16.59 -5.78
CA ASP A 134 5.94 15.82 -5.85
C ASP A 134 7.18 16.65 -6.24
N ASP A 135 6.99 17.69 -7.07
CA ASP A 135 8.09 18.49 -7.65
C ASP A 135 8.14 19.95 -7.15
N ALA A 136 7.46 20.28 -6.04
CA ALA A 136 7.42 21.61 -5.41
C ALA A 136 7.05 22.82 -6.30
N ARG A 137 6.53 22.62 -7.51
CA ARG A 137 6.12 23.72 -8.41
C ARG A 137 5.03 24.60 -7.80
N ASP A 138 4.18 24.00 -6.98
CA ASP A 138 3.12 24.68 -6.24
C ASP A 138 3.49 24.69 -4.75
N VAL A 139 4.01 25.83 -4.27
CA VAL A 139 4.47 26.01 -2.87
C VAL A 139 3.32 26.01 -1.86
N THR A 140 2.06 26.15 -2.32
CA THR A 140 0.89 26.15 -1.43
C THR A 140 0.68 24.80 -0.74
N GLY A 141 1.22 23.72 -1.29
CA GLY A 141 1.19 22.39 -0.69
C GLY A 141 1.99 22.30 0.60
N ILE A 142 3.07 23.07 0.76
CA ILE A 142 3.96 23.00 1.94
C ILE A 142 3.18 23.28 3.24
N LEU A 143 2.32 24.30 3.22
CA LEU A 143 1.53 24.68 4.39
C LEU A 143 0.37 23.71 4.66
N LYS A 144 -0.18 23.09 3.60
CA LYS A 144 -1.32 22.16 3.66
C LYS A 144 -0.94 20.71 3.93
N ALA A 145 0.32 20.34 3.73
CA ALA A 145 0.80 18.98 3.91
C ALA A 145 0.87 18.60 5.38
N ASP A 146 0.55 17.34 5.67
CA ASP A 146 0.79 16.67 6.95
C ASP A 146 2.29 16.39 7.12
N ILE A 147 2.99 16.10 6.02
CA ILE A 147 4.43 15.81 6.00
C ILE A 147 5.08 16.55 4.82
N VAL A 148 6.20 17.23 5.08
CA VAL A 148 7.00 17.87 4.02
C VAL A 148 8.36 17.18 3.96
N LEU A 149 8.64 16.43 2.89
CA LEU A 149 9.93 15.79 2.69
C LEU A 149 10.89 16.74 1.98
N VAL A 150 12.05 16.98 2.58
CA VAL A 150 13.11 17.81 1.99
C VAL A 150 14.41 17.03 1.83
N GLY A 151 15.19 17.33 0.81
CA GLY A 151 16.50 16.70 0.60
C GLY A 151 16.99 16.77 -0.83
N VAL A 152 18.22 16.34 -1.07
CA VAL A 152 18.85 16.36 -2.40
C VAL A 152 18.20 15.38 -3.39
N SER A 153 18.46 15.54 -4.68
CA SER A 153 17.98 14.57 -5.69
C SER A 153 18.50 13.16 -5.37
N ARG A 154 17.66 12.14 -5.54
CA ARG A 154 17.93 10.70 -5.27
C ARG A 154 17.92 10.26 -3.81
N THR A 155 17.24 10.98 -2.92
CA THR A 155 16.92 10.53 -1.55
C THR A 155 15.57 9.83 -1.43
N SER A 156 15.08 9.20 -2.51
CA SER A 156 13.82 8.43 -2.53
C SER A 156 12.54 9.17 -2.10
N LYS A 157 12.49 10.50 -2.20
CA LYS A 157 11.31 11.31 -1.86
C LYS A 157 10.02 10.87 -2.55
N THR A 158 10.02 10.68 -3.87
CA THR A 158 8.80 10.31 -4.63
C THR A 158 8.25 8.92 -4.24
N PRO A 159 9.06 7.85 -4.16
CA PRO A 159 8.56 6.58 -3.62
C PRO A 159 8.07 6.69 -2.17
N LEU A 160 8.79 7.44 -1.33
CA LEU A 160 8.48 7.60 0.08
C LEU A 160 7.18 8.37 0.31
N SER A 161 6.95 9.46 -0.43
CA SER A 161 5.71 10.23 -0.37
C SER A 161 4.50 9.39 -0.73
N MET A 162 4.63 8.50 -1.72
CA MET A 162 3.57 7.55 -2.09
C MET A 162 3.29 6.51 -0.99
N VAL A 163 4.33 5.93 -0.37
CA VAL A 163 4.16 4.98 0.75
C VAL A 163 3.43 5.66 1.93
N LEU A 164 3.79 6.89 2.26
CA LEU A 164 3.15 7.69 3.31
C LEU A 164 1.71 8.09 2.92
N ALA A 165 1.46 8.45 1.66
CA ALA A 165 0.12 8.76 1.16
C ALA A 165 -0.82 7.56 1.19
N HIS A 166 -0.32 6.34 0.93
CA HIS A 166 -1.10 5.12 1.13
C HIS A 166 -1.49 4.86 2.58
N LYS A 167 -0.80 5.49 3.54
CA LYS A 167 -1.14 5.55 4.96
C LYS A 167 -1.93 6.82 5.32
N THR A 168 -2.53 7.48 4.34
CA THR A 168 -3.45 8.63 4.46
C THR A 168 -2.82 9.98 4.83
N PHE A 169 -1.50 10.14 4.68
CA PHE A 169 -0.83 11.43 4.90
C PHE A 169 -0.69 12.24 3.62
N LYS A 170 -1.04 13.53 3.66
CA LYS A 170 -0.77 14.50 2.59
C LYS A 170 0.71 14.87 2.63
N VAL A 171 1.47 14.41 1.63
CA VAL A 171 2.91 14.64 1.57
C VAL A 171 3.27 15.64 0.49
N ALA A 172 4.11 16.63 0.80
CA ALA A 172 4.70 17.52 -0.19
C ALA A 172 6.22 17.29 -0.24
N ASN A 173 6.78 17.25 -1.45
CA ASN A 173 8.20 17.05 -1.65
C ASN A 173 8.85 18.37 -2.06
N VAL A 174 9.91 18.78 -1.37
CA VAL A 174 10.68 19.99 -1.68
C VAL A 174 12.14 19.63 -1.97
N PRO A 175 12.63 19.80 -3.20
CA PRO A 175 14.02 19.54 -3.53
C PRO A 175 14.92 20.62 -2.92
N LEU A 176 16.02 20.20 -2.30
CA LEU A 176 17.07 21.11 -1.84
C LEU A 176 18.22 21.07 -2.84
N ILE A 177 18.36 22.14 -3.62
CA ILE A 177 19.33 22.27 -4.70
C ILE A 177 19.97 23.66 -4.59
N PRO A 178 21.31 23.80 -4.64
CA PRO A 178 22.00 25.07 -4.42
C PRO A 178 21.57 26.23 -5.34
N GLU A 179 21.12 25.91 -6.55
CA GLU A 179 20.67 26.91 -7.53
C GLU A 179 19.27 27.48 -7.24
N LEU A 180 18.50 26.87 -6.33
CA LEU A 180 17.14 27.29 -6.01
C LEU A 180 17.08 27.79 -4.56
N VAL A 181 16.50 28.97 -4.37
CA VAL A 181 16.17 29.47 -3.03
C VAL A 181 15.00 28.63 -2.49
N PRO A 182 15.13 28.00 -1.30
CA PRO A 182 14.01 27.27 -0.71
C PRO A 182 12.80 28.18 -0.49
N PRO A 183 11.57 27.72 -0.78
CA PRO A 183 10.35 28.50 -0.58
C PRO A 183 10.23 29.05 0.85
N LYS A 184 9.69 30.26 0.99
CA LYS A 184 9.53 30.90 2.33
C LYS A 184 8.60 30.09 3.22
N GLU A 185 7.59 29.45 2.63
CA GLU A 185 6.62 28.56 3.24
C GLU A 185 7.27 27.42 4.01
N LEU A 186 8.45 26.96 3.56
CA LEU A 186 9.19 25.90 4.25
C LEU A 186 9.67 26.33 5.64
N TYR A 187 9.99 27.62 5.81
CA TYR A 187 10.40 28.20 7.10
C TYR A 187 9.20 28.65 7.95
N LEU A 188 8.01 28.74 7.35
CA LEU A 188 6.75 29.05 8.06
C LEU A 188 6.04 27.79 8.53
N ALA A 189 6.31 26.64 7.89
CA ALA A 189 5.80 25.34 8.29
C ALA A 189 6.34 24.94 9.68
N SER A 190 5.54 24.20 10.45
CA SER A 190 6.02 23.62 11.71
C SER A 190 7.24 22.73 11.47
N PRO A 191 8.36 22.91 12.20
CA PRO A 191 9.53 22.05 12.07
C PRO A 191 9.22 20.56 12.28
N SER A 192 8.21 20.24 13.10
CA SER A 192 7.79 18.86 13.40
C SER A 192 7.21 18.10 12.21
N LYS A 193 6.66 18.82 11.21
CA LYS A 193 6.11 18.20 10.00
C LYS A 193 7.09 18.17 8.84
N VAL A 194 8.21 18.89 8.94
CA VAL A 194 9.26 18.88 7.93
C VAL A 194 10.22 17.74 8.26
N ILE A 195 10.50 16.88 7.29
CA ILE A 195 11.43 15.76 7.43
C ILE A 195 12.55 15.93 6.41
N GLY A 196 13.77 16.09 6.92
CA GLY A 196 14.99 16.09 6.14
C GLY A 196 15.44 14.68 5.79
N LEU A 197 15.75 14.43 4.52
CA LEU A 197 16.35 13.20 4.03
C LEU A 197 17.77 13.49 3.57
N THR A 198 18.73 12.86 4.24
CA THR A 198 20.15 12.90 3.88
C THR A 198 20.63 11.55 3.39
N ILE A 199 21.76 11.54 2.69
CA ILE A 199 22.37 10.35 2.11
C ILE A 199 23.88 10.56 2.07
N SER A 200 24.63 9.48 2.31
CA SER A 200 26.09 9.50 2.20
C SER A 200 26.53 9.82 0.76
N PRO A 201 27.63 10.57 0.60
CA PRO A 201 28.16 10.91 -0.73
C PRO A 201 28.41 9.70 -1.62
N GLU A 202 28.90 8.60 -1.04
CA GLU A 202 29.28 7.37 -1.75
C GLU A 202 28.03 6.68 -2.32
N THR A 203 27.00 6.48 -1.50
CA THR A 203 25.73 5.87 -1.94
C THR A 203 25.05 6.74 -2.98
N LEU A 204 25.01 8.07 -2.76
CA LEU A 204 24.41 9.00 -3.72
C LEU A 204 25.11 8.97 -5.07
N ASN A 205 26.44 8.91 -5.09
CA ASN A 205 27.22 8.80 -6.31
C ASN A 205 26.87 7.51 -7.06
N ALA A 206 26.86 6.37 -6.37
CA ALA A 206 26.51 5.08 -6.96
C ALA A 206 25.11 5.10 -7.62
N ILE A 207 24.09 5.63 -6.93
CA ILE A 207 22.72 5.75 -7.47
C ILE A 207 22.68 6.66 -8.71
N ARG A 208 23.43 7.77 -8.71
CA ARG A 208 23.47 8.71 -9.84
C ARG A 208 24.17 8.11 -11.05
N LYS A 209 25.26 7.36 -10.87
CA LYS A 209 25.94 6.65 -11.96
C LYS A 209 25.03 5.62 -12.62
N GLU A 210 24.34 4.79 -11.82
CA GLU A 210 23.36 3.85 -12.37
C GLU A 210 22.24 4.55 -13.15
N ARG A 211 21.78 5.72 -12.66
CA ARG A 211 20.79 6.51 -13.39
C ARG A 211 21.33 7.06 -14.71
N LEU A 212 22.55 7.57 -14.74
CA LEU A 212 23.19 8.09 -15.96
C LEU A 212 23.35 6.98 -16.99
N LYS A 213 23.83 5.81 -16.56
CA LYS A 213 23.95 4.60 -17.39
C LYS A 213 22.60 4.19 -17.98
N ALA A 214 21.53 4.18 -17.19
CA ALA A 214 20.18 3.87 -17.66
C ALA A 214 19.64 4.90 -18.69
N LEU A 215 20.16 6.12 -18.70
CA LEU A 215 19.83 7.18 -19.67
C LEU A 215 20.80 7.22 -20.86
N GLY A 216 21.79 6.32 -20.93
CA GLY A 216 22.81 6.34 -21.98
C GLY A 216 23.78 7.53 -21.90
N LEU A 217 23.89 8.17 -20.73
CA LEU A 217 24.77 9.32 -20.49
C LEU A 217 26.09 8.88 -19.84
N PRO A 218 27.21 9.57 -20.11
CA PRO A 218 28.50 9.23 -19.55
C PRO A 218 28.59 9.54 -18.04
N ASP A 219 29.34 8.70 -17.31
CA ASP A 219 29.56 8.83 -15.87
C ASP A 219 30.28 10.12 -15.46
N SER A 220 30.91 10.82 -16.42
CA SER A 220 31.58 12.10 -16.23
C SER A 220 30.64 13.30 -16.21
N ALA A 221 29.31 13.09 -16.27
CA ALA A 221 28.35 14.18 -16.23
C ALA A 221 28.49 15.00 -14.93
N PRO A 222 28.39 16.34 -14.97
CA PRO A 222 28.49 17.21 -13.79
C PRO A 222 27.57 16.82 -12.63
N TYR A 223 26.49 16.09 -12.91
CA TYR A 223 25.50 15.59 -11.96
C TYR A 223 26.04 14.55 -10.96
N ALA A 224 27.10 13.80 -11.31
CA ALA A 224 27.65 12.71 -10.49
C ALA A 224 29.08 12.99 -9.99
N THR A 225 29.58 14.22 -10.09
CA THR A 225 30.91 14.57 -9.57
C THR A 225 30.89 14.70 -8.04
N SER A 226 31.96 14.27 -7.38
CA SER A 226 32.07 14.31 -5.91
C SER A 226 31.94 15.74 -5.36
N GLU A 227 32.49 16.73 -6.07
CA GLU A 227 32.38 18.13 -5.69
C GLU A 227 30.94 18.64 -5.71
N ARG A 228 30.19 18.31 -6.78
CA ARG A 228 28.77 18.65 -6.91
C ARG A 228 27.95 18.03 -5.79
N ILE A 229 28.14 16.74 -5.54
CA ILE A 229 27.45 16.00 -4.47
C ILE A 229 27.72 16.65 -3.11
N ARG A 230 28.99 16.95 -2.80
CA ARG A 230 29.36 17.60 -1.53
C ARG A 230 28.68 18.96 -1.38
N LYS A 231 28.66 19.77 -2.45
CA LYS A 231 28.02 21.09 -2.45
C LYS A 231 26.50 21.00 -2.21
N GLU A 232 25.83 20.03 -2.84
CA GLU A 232 24.39 19.81 -2.65
C GLU A 232 24.06 19.34 -1.22
N LEU A 233 24.84 18.39 -0.69
CA LEU A 233 24.63 17.88 0.67
C LEU A 233 24.87 18.96 1.73
N GLU A 234 25.93 19.76 1.57
CA GLU A 234 26.23 20.87 2.49
C GLU A 234 25.12 21.94 2.45
N HIS A 235 24.66 22.31 1.26
CA HIS A 235 23.54 23.23 1.12
C HIS A 235 22.25 22.69 1.76
N ALA A 236 21.91 21.42 1.50
CA ALA A 236 20.74 20.79 2.08
C ALA A 236 20.83 20.76 3.61
N LYS A 237 22.00 20.42 4.16
CA LYS A 237 22.25 20.44 5.61
C LYS A 237 22.00 21.81 6.22
N GLN A 238 22.55 22.88 5.64
CA GLN A 238 22.34 24.25 6.13
C GLN A 238 20.87 24.66 6.15
N VAL A 239 20.11 24.27 5.12
CA VAL A 239 18.67 24.55 5.06
C VAL A 239 17.91 23.76 6.14
N MET A 240 18.21 22.47 6.30
CA MET A 240 17.59 21.61 7.32
C MET A 240 17.91 22.09 8.74
N ASP A 241 19.17 22.46 9.01
CA ASP A 241 19.62 23.01 10.30
C ASP A 241 18.88 24.32 10.63
N LYS A 242 18.65 25.18 9.62
CA LYS A 242 17.90 26.43 9.79
C LYS A 242 16.42 26.21 10.09
N ILE A 243 15.81 25.15 9.55
CA ILE A 243 14.42 24.78 9.85
C ILE A 243 14.33 24.13 11.24
N GLY A 244 15.38 23.42 11.68
CA GLY A 244 15.37 22.63 12.91
C GLY A 244 14.54 21.36 12.79
N CYS A 245 14.46 20.79 11.58
CA CYS A 245 13.65 19.60 11.31
C CYS A 245 14.37 18.29 11.67
N LYS A 246 13.61 17.20 11.81
CA LYS A 246 14.17 15.85 11.96
C LYS A 246 14.87 15.44 10.65
N VAL A 247 16.13 15.04 10.75
CA VAL A 247 16.90 14.51 9.61
C VAL A 247 17.05 12.99 9.73
N ILE A 248 16.78 12.27 8.64
CA ILE A 248 16.88 10.83 8.51
C ILE A 248 17.90 10.48 7.41
N ASP A 249 18.85 9.61 7.73
CA ASP A 249 19.81 9.07 6.76
C ASP A 249 19.23 7.83 6.06
N VAL A 250 19.08 7.94 4.73
CA VAL A 250 18.48 6.91 3.87
C VAL A 250 19.50 6.02 3.15
N SER A 251 20.80 6.15 3.40
CA SER A 251 21.86 5.48 2.61
C SER A 251 21.72 3.96 2.42
N ASN A 252 21.18 3.26 3.40
CA ASN A 252 21.02 1.80 3.35
C ASN A 252 19.63 1.37 3.86
N LYS A 253 18.62 2.23 3.70
CA LYS A 253 17.27 1.97 4.20
C LYS A 253 16.31 1.69 3.08
N ALA A 254 15.41 0.75 3.32
CA ALA A 254 14.23 0.59 2.48
C ALA A 254 13.30 1.80 2.62
N VAL A 255 12.45 2.01 1.61
CA VAL A 255 11.45 3.10 1.63
C VAL A 255 10.46 2.89 2.78
N GLU A 256 10.05 1.64 3.02
CA GLU A 256 9.12 1.23 4.07
C GLU A 256 9.72 1.42 5.48
N GLU A 257 11.02 1.15 5.63
CA GLU A 257 11.75 1.39 6.88
C GLU A 257 11.83 2.89 7.17
N THR A 258 12.18 3.70 6.16
CA THR A 258 12.21 5.16 6.29
C THR A 258 10.84 5.72 6.62
N ALA A 259 9.77 5.22 5.98
CA ALA A 259 8.40 5.62 6.28
C ALA A 259 8.04 5.31 7.75
N SER A 260 8.45 4.16 8.27
CA SER A 260 8.18 3.77 9.66
C SER A 260 8.83 4.74 10.65
N LEU A 261 10.09 5.10 10.44
CA LEU A 261 10.81 6.09 11.27
C LEU A 261 10.13 7.47 11.27
N ILE A 262 9.57 7.89 10.13
CA ILE A 262 8.84 9.16 10.03
C ILE A 262 7.56 9.10 10.87
N LEU A 263 6.82 8.01 10.78
CA LEU A 263 5.55 7.86 11.50
C LEU A 263 5.77 7.78 13.02
N GLU A 264 6.82 7.09 13.46
CA GLU A 264 7.22 7.07 14.88
C GLU A 264 7.55 8.49 15.39
N HIS A 265 8.24 9.30 14.59
CA HIS A 265 8.54 10.68 14.96
C HIS A 265 7.28 11.56 15.09
N LEU A 266 6.29 11.37 14.22
CA LEU A 266 5.05 12.15 14.26
C LEU A 266 4.12 11.77 15.43
N GLN A 267 4.35 10.61 16.06
CA GLN A 267 3.59 10.12 17.20
C GLN A 267 4.22 10.47 18.56
N ALA A 268 5.44 11.01 18.57
CA ALA A 268 6.19 11.40 19.76
C ALA A 268 5.99 12.88 20.13
#